data_AF-A0A183DUW5-F1
#
_entry.id   AF-A0A183DUW5-F1
#
_cell.length_a   1.000
_cell.length_b   1.000
_cell.length_c   1.000
_cell.angle_alpha   90.00
_cell.angle_beta   90.00
_cell.angle_gamma   90.00
#
_symmetry.space_group_name_H-M   'P 1'
#
loop_
_entity.id
_entity.type
_entity.pdbx_description
1 polymer ?
#
loop_
_entity_poly.entity_id
_entity_poly.type
_entity_poly.pdbx_seq_one_letter_code
_entity_poly.pdbx_strand_id
1 'polypeptide(L)'
;MNLREFSSENEKFMESLSKGDRQEKDYIRILGIDRDRRGDLIVLRTCELPMAGATERAILSAIASIYDPCGWMSPITLPIKHFLQELWASGTDWNQTLNEEQERQWALIANERKLLNRITTRTLPAFVDEAYAVVVYVTGTQGGQIIFAKNRIAPLKSLTIRLQPPGQSWRGR
;
A
#
# COMPACT_ATOMS: atom_id res chain seq x y z
N MET A 1 7.83 20.58 -0.85
CA MET A 1 8.54 19.59 -1.67
C MET A 1 9.59 20.36 -2.46
N ASN A 2 10.88 20.15 -2.16
CA ASN A 2 11.95 20.76 -2.95
C ASN A 2 12.06 19.99 -4.27
N LEU A 3 11.71 20.64 -5.37
CA LEU A 3 11.68 20.02 -6.71
C LEU A 3 13.09 19.70 -7.27
N ARG A 4 14.16 19.99 -6.52
CA ARG A 4 15.56 19.79 -6.90
C ARG A 4 16.28 18.70 -6.10
N GLU A 5 15.59 18.04 -5.16
CA GLU A 5 16.17 16.94 -4.39
C GLU A 5 16.05 15.64 -5.18
N PHE A 6 17.19 15.08 -5.60
CA PHE A 6 17.28 13.78 -6.25
C PHE A 6 17.49 12.68 -5.22
N SER A 7 16.93 11.50 -5.51
CA SER A 7 17.06 10.30 -4.69
C SER A 7 17.29 9.08 -5.60
N SER A 8 18.27 8.26 -5.25
CA SER A 8 18.64 7.03 -5.94
C SER A 8 19.20 6.02 -4.95
N GLU A 9 19.03 4.73 -5.26
CA GLU A 9 19.68 3.62 -4.55
C GLU A 9 21.19 3.59 -4.78
N ASN A 10 21.66 4.14 -5.90
CA ASN A 10 23.07 4.12 -6.26
C ASN A 10 23.84 5.22 -5.52
N GLU A 11 24.63 4.81 -4.51
CA GLU A 11 25.44 5.73 -3.70
C GLU A 11 26.42 6.54 -4.54
N LYS A 12 27.07 5.94 -5.55
CA LYS A 12 28.01 6.64 -6.44
C LYS A 12 27.31 7.74 -7.23
N PHE A 13 26.08 7.49 -7.68
CA PHE A 13 25.27 8.52 -8.32
C PHE A 13 24.91 9.65 -7.34
N MET A 14 24.48 9.30 -6.13
CA MET A 14 24.16 10.30 -5.09
C MET A 14 25.39 11.15 -4.72
N GLU A 15 26.58 10.56 -4.68
CA GLU A 15 27.84 11.25 -4.43
C GLU A 15 28.27 12.18 -5.57
N SER A 16 27.82 11.92 -6.80
CA SER A 16 28.12 12.78 -7.97
C SER A 16 27.34 14.10 -7.98
N LEU A 17 26.24 14.18 -7.24
CA LEU A 17 25.36 15.35 -7.18
C LEU A 17 25.90 16.43 -6.25
N SER A 18 25.51 17.69 -6.43
CA SER A 18 25.84 18.74 -5.46
C SER A 18 25.12 18.49 -4.12
N LYS A 19 25.70 18.88 -2.98
CA LYS A 19 25.08 18.60 -1.65
C LYS A 19 23.67 19.17 -1.52
N GLY A 20 23.39 20.31 -2.16
CA GLY A 20 22.07 20.96 -2.15
C GLY A 20 20.99 20.24 -2.99
N ASP A 21 21.40 19.35 -3.90
CA ASP A 21 20.50 18.59 -4.78
C ASP A 21 20.30 17.14 -4.31
N ARG A 22 20.91 16.75 -3.18
CA ARG A 22 20.82 15.39 -2.63
C ARG A 22 19.67 15.28 -1.62
N GLN A 23 18.89 14.23 -1.72
CA GLN A 23 18.03 13.82 -0.61
C GLN A 23 18.90 13.28 0.54
N GLU A 24 18.95 14.00 1.67
CA GLU A 24 19.72 13.57 2.86
C GLU A 24 19.04 12.43 3.63
N LYS A 25 17.70 12.34 3.56
CA LYS A 25 16.93 11.32 4.27
C LYS A 25 16.86 10.03 3.47
N ASP A 26 17.08 8.91 4.16
CA ASP A 26 16.86 7.57 3.58
C ASP A 26 15.37 7.26 3.37
N TYR A 27 14.47 8.05 3.94
CA TYR A 27 13.03 7.90 3.76
C TYR A 27 12.43 9.09 3.02
N ILE A 28 11.75 8.81 1.90
CA ILE A 28 11.04 9.81 1.10
C ILE A 28 9.57 9.46 1.00
N ARG A 29 8.71 10.47 1.00
CA ARG A 29 7.27 10.28 0.78
C ARG A 29 6.95 10.59 -0.68
N ILE A 30 6.54 9.58 -1.42
CA ILE A 30 6.13 9.69 -2.83
C ILE A 30 4.64 9.37 -2.91
N LEU A 31 3.85 10.31 -3.46
CA LEU A 31 2.39 10.17 -3.58
C LEU A 31 1.68 9.82 -2.25
N GLY A 32 2.19 10.32 -1.12
CA GLY A 32 1.63 10.02 0.20
C GLY A 32 2.10 8.69 0.83
N ILE A 33 2.88 7.88 0.10
CA ILE A 33 3.41 6.60 0.58
C ILE A 33 4.90 6.75 0.93
N ASP A 34 5.33 6.08 1.99
CA ASP A 34 6.74 6.10 2.39
C ASP A 34 7.55 5.13 1.55
N ARG A 35 8.72 5.58 1.10
CA ARG A 35 9.74 4.75 0.47
C ARG A 35 11.03 4.78 1.30
N ASP A 36 11.57 3.60 1.54
CA ASP A 36 12.95 3.41 2.00
C ASP A 36 13.87 3.38 0.78
N ARG A 37 14.77 4.36 0.70
CA ARG A 37 15.74 4.54 -0.38
C ARG A 37 16.78 3.43 -0.41
N ARG A 38 17.21 2.89 0.73
CA ARG A 38 18.29 1.89 0.76
C ARG A 38 17.81 0.50 0.35
N GLY A 39 16.57 0.17 0.70
CA GLY A 39 15.99 -1.15 0.42
C GLY A 39 15.18 -1.25 -0.86
N ASP A 40 14.92 -0.12 -1.56
CA ASP A 40 13.87 0.01 -2.58
C ASP A 40 12.51 -0.54 -2.09
N LEU A 41 12.16 -0.20 -0.85
CA LEU A 41 10.95 -0.71 -0.22
C LEU A 41 9.90 0.38 -0.17
N ILE A 42 8.71 0.05 -0.64
CA ILE A 42 7.52 0.83 -0.34
C ILE A 42 7.01 0.36 1.02
N VAL A 43 6.89 1.30 1.94
CA VAL A 43 6.46 1.07 3.31
C VAL A 43 5.01 1.52 3.45
N LEU A 44 4.12 0.57 3.70
CA LEU A 44 2.73 0.85 3.99
C LEU A 44 2.52 0.85 5.49
N ARG A 45 1.98 1.97 5.98
CA ARG A 45 1.63 2.13 7.39
C ARG A 45 0.32 1.44 7.64
N THR A 46 0.31 0.62 8.67
CA THR A 46 -0.91 0.00 9.19
C THR A 46 -1.50 0.86 10.29
N CYS A 47 -2.67 0.45 10.77
CA CYS A 47 -3.39 1.12 11.85
C CYS A 47 -3.47 0.18 13.06
N GLU A 48 -3.63 0.76 14.25
CA GLU A 48 -3.94 -0.02 15.44
C GLU A 48 -5.42 -0.43 15.40
N LEU A 49 -5.67 -1.73 15.59
CA LEU A 49 -7.01 -2.27 15.64
C LEU A 49 -7.54 -2.22 17.08
N PRO A 50 -8.78 -1.76 17.31
CA PRO A 50 -9.37 -1.70 18.64
C PRO A 50 -9.58 -3.12 19.18
N MET A 51 -8.93 -3.49 20.29
CA MET A 51 -9.00 -4.87 20.83
C MET A 51 -10.08 -5.07 21.89
N ALA A 52 -10.36 -4.06 22.71
CA ALA A 52 -11.31 -4.15 23.83
C ALA A 52 -12.41 -3.11 23.65
N GLY A 53 -13.67 -3.49 23.89
CA GLY A 53 -14.82 -2.60 23.72
C GLY A 53 -14.91 -2.04 22.30
N ALA A 54 -14.57 -2.86 21.30
CA ALA A 54 -14.59 -2.43 19.92
C ALA A 54 -16.02 -2.06 19.52
N THR A 55 -16.14 -0.97 18.77
CA THR A 55 -17.40 -0.55 18.14
C THR A 55 -17.22 -0.60 16.63
N GLU A 56 -18.32 -0.72 15.89
CA GLU A 56 -18.29 -0.65 14.43
C GLU A 56 -17.58 0.64 13.96
N ARG A 57 -17.84 1.76 14.64
CA ARG A 57 -17.20 3.05 14.35
C ARG A 57 -15.70 3.01 14.53
N ALA A 58 -15.23 2.41 15.63
CA ALA A 58 -13.80 2.31 15.91
C ALA A 58 -13.09 1.46 14.85
N ILE A 59 -13.69 0.32 14.46
CA ILE A 59 -13.15 -0.58 13.44
C ILE A 59 -13.11 0.11 12.08
N LEU A 60 -14.21 0.75 11.68
CA LEU A 60 -14.29 1.48 10.42
C LEU A 60 -13.28 2.64 10.37
N SER A 61 -13.18 3.41 11.46
CA SER A 61 -12.20 4.51 11.56
C SER A 61 -10.77 4.01 11.44
N ALA A 62 -10.45 2.86 12.04
CA ALA A 62 -9.13 2.25 11.94
C ALA A 62 -8.82 1.92 10.47
N ILE A 63 -9.69 1.19 9.77
CA ILE A 63 -9.42 0.83 8.37
C ILE A 63 -9.44 2.03 7.41
N ALA A 64 -10.25 3.05 7.68
CA ALA A 64 -10.32 4.26 6.86
C ALA A 64 -9.06 5.13 6.98
N SER A 65 -8.30 4.99 8.07
CA SER A 65 -7.02 5.68 8.25
C SER A 65 -5.89 5.13 7.36
N ILE A 66 -6.10 3.96 6.76
CA ILE A 66 -5.11 3.30 5.91
C ILE A 66 -5.11 3.96 4.52
N TYR A 67 -3.99 4.62 4.19
CA TYR A 67 -3.78 5.15 2.84
C TYR A 67 -3.21 4.09 1.90
N ASP A 68 -4.08 3.48 1.09
CA ASP A 68 -3.73 2.41 0.13
C ASP A 68 -4.30 2.67 -1.28
N PRO A 69 -3.72 3.63 -2.04
CA PRO A 69 -4.24 4.00 -3.35
C PRO A 69 -4.10 2.89 -4.40
N CYS A 70 -3.21 1.92 -4.18
CA CYS A 70 -2.94 0.83 -5.12
C CYS A 70 -3.59 -0.51 -4.71
N GLY A 71 -4.26 -0.56 -3.55
CA GLY A 71 -4.92 -1.76 -3.05
C GLY A 71 -3.98 -2.86 -2.53
N TRP A 72 -2.73 -2.55 -2.21
CA TRP A 72 -1.75 -3.53 -1.74
C TRP A 72 -2.08 -4.13 -0.37
N MET A 73 -2.85 -3.41 0.45
CA MET A 73 -3.32 -3.87 1.76
C MET A 73 -4.68 -4.58 1.66
N SER A 74 -5.21 -4.80 0.46
CA SER A 74 -6.48 -5.51 0.27
C SER A 74 -6.52 -6.87 0.97
N PRO A 75 -5.48 -7.73 0.93
CA PRO A 75 -5.54 -9.03 1.61
C PRO A 75 -5.66 -8.94 3.13
N ILE A 76 -5.19 -7.83 3.71
CA ILE A 76 -5.25 -7.57 5.15
C ILE A 76 -6.58 -6.93 5.53
N THR A 77 -7.04 -5.97 4.73
CA THR A 77 -8.26 -5.20 5.00
C THR A 77 -9.53 -5.94 4.59
N LEU A 78 -9.48 -6.88 3.65
CA LEU A 78 -10.65 -7.58 3.13
C LEU A 78 -11.41 -8.34 4.23
N PRO A 79 -10.77 -9.12 5.12
CA PRO A 79 -11.50 -9.82 6.19
C PRO A 79 -12.11 -8.86 7.22
N ILE A 80 -11.48 -7.70 7.46
CA ILE A 80 -12.05 -6.64 8.30
C ILE A 80 -13.27 -6.02 7.64
N LYS A 81 -13.21 -5.76 6.33
CA LYS A 81 -14.35 -5.24 5.54
C LYS A 81 -15.51 -6.24 5.51
N HIS A 82 -15.21 -7.53 5.40
CA HIS A 82 -16.22 -8.58 5.49
C HIS A 82 -16.90 -8.58 6.86
N PHE A 83 -16.13 -8.51 7.94
CA PHE A 83 -16.67 -8.41 9.29
C PHE A 83 -17.57 -7.17 9.47
N LEU A 84 -17.13 -6.00 9.00
CA LEU A 84 -17.97 -4.79 9.00
C LEU A 84 -19.28 -4.98 8.23
N GLN A 85 -19.25 -5.68 7.10
CA GLN A 85 -20.45 -6.01 6.34
C GLN A 85 -21.42 -6.90 7.14
N GLU A 86 -20.91 -7.86 7.90
CA GLU A 86 -21.72 -8.70 8.79
C GLU A 86 -22.34 -7.88 9.94
N LEU A 87 -21.58 -6.94 10.52
CA LEU A 87 -22.12 -6.01 11.52
C LEU A 87 -23.26 -5.18 10.97
N TRP A 88 -23.11 -4.62 9.77
CA TRP A 88 -24.16 -3.86 9.09
C TRP A 88 -25.40 -4.70 8.85
N ALA A 89 -25.23 -5.95 8.39
CA ALA A 89 -26.34 -6.87 8.17
C ALA A 89 -27.08 -7.24 9.47
N SER A 90 -26.38 -7.25 10.59
CA SER A 90 -26.96 -7.51 11.93
C SER A 90 -27.68 -6.31 12.56
N GLY A 91 -27.56 -5.11 11.96
CA GLY A 91 -28.18 -3.89 12.50
C GLY A 91 -27.55 -3.39 13.80
N THR A 92 -26.26 -3.64 14.01
CA THR A 92 -25.52 -3.14 15.18
C THR A 92 -25.40 -1.61 15.10
N ASP A 93 -25.62 -0.88 16.21
CA ASP A 93 -25.44 0.58 16.20
C ASP A 93 -23.96 0.95 16.14
N TRP A 94 -23.65 2.06 15.46
CA TRP A 94 -22.28 2.47 15.15
C TRP A 94 -21.41 2.67 16.41
N ASN A 95 -22.01 3.11 17.52
CA ASN A 95 -21.31 3.34 18.79
C ASN A 95 -21.54 2.22 19.82
N GLN A 96 -22.34 1.21 19.48
CA GLN A 96 -22.57 0.07 20.35
C GLN A 96 -21.35 -0.85 20.35
N THR A 97 -20.99 -1.35 21.53
CA THR A 97 -19.96 -2.39 21.65
C THR A 97 -20.46 -3.69 21.05
N LEU A 98 -19.55 -4.41 20.41
CA LEU A 98 -19.82 -5.74 19.87
C LEU A 98 -20.40 -6.67 20.96
N ASN A 99 -21.28 -7.58 20.56
CA ASN A 99 -21.73 -8.65 21.43
C ASN A 99 -20.65 -9.74 21.58
N GLU A 100 -20.83 -10.69 22.51
CA GLU A 100 -19.81 -11.68 22.84
C GLU A 100 -19.32 -12.49 21.62
N GLU A 101 -20.20 -12.90 20.71
CA GLU A 101 -19.79 -13.66 19.52
C GLU A 101 -19.04 -12.77 18.52
N GLN A 102 -19.53 -11.56 18.28
CA GLN A 102 -18.87 -10.57 17.42
C GLN A 102 -17.49 -10.18 17.97
N GLU A 103 -17.36 -9.98 19.28
CA GLU A 103 -16.07 -9.71 19.93
C GLU A 103 -15.10 -10.87 19.74
N ARG A 104 -15.56 -12.11 19.89
CA ARG A 104 -14.73 -13.30 19.68
C ARG A 104 -14.23 -13.39 18.24
N GLN A 105 -15.13 -13.20 17.27
CA GLN A 105 -14.78 -13.19 15.84
C GLN A 105 -13.80 -12.06 15.53
N TRP A 106 -14.08 -10.86 16.03
CA TRP A 106 -13.21 -9.70 15.85
C TRP A 106 -11.82 -9.92 16.45
N ALA A 107 -11.72 -10.49 17.65
CA ALA A 107 -10.45 -10.76 18.30
C ALA A 107 -9.56 -11.72 17.49
N LEU A 108 -10.15 -12.71 16.82
CA LEU A 108 -9.42 -13.59 15.89
C LEU A 108 -8.87 -12.78 14.71
N ILE A 109 -9.73 -11.99 14.06
CA ILE A 109 -9.35 -11.16 12.91
C ILE A 109 -8.25 -10.17 13.29
N ALA A 110 -8.40 -9.48 14.42
CA ALA A 110 -7.48 -8.46 14.87
C ALA A 110 -6.14 -9.08 15.30
N ASN A 111 -6.13 -10.20 16.02
CA ASN A 111 -4.89 -10.84 16.47
C ASN A 111 -4.03 -11.38 15.32
N GLU A 112 -4.65 -12.01 14.31
CA GLU A 112 -3.93 -12.45 13.10
C GLU A 112 -3.21 -11.29 12.39
N ARG A 113 -3.78 -10.08 12.50
CA ARG A 113 -3.33 -8.87 11.80
C ARG A 113 -2.52 -7.93 12.70
N LYS A 114 -2.47 -8.19 14.01
CA LYS A 114 -1.74 -7.39 15.02
C LYS A 114 -0.23 -7.38 14.82
N LEU A 115 0.31 -8.40 14.15
CA LEU A 115 1.73 -8.49 13.84
C LEU A 115 2.14 -7.67 12.60
N LEU A 116 1.17 -7.08 11.90
CA LEU A 116 1.39 -6.32 10.68
C LEU A 116 1.64 -4.85 11.02
N ASN A 117 2.74 -4.53 11.68
CA ASN A 117 3.09 -3.12 11.98
C ASN A 117 3.75 -2.42 10.79
N ARG A 118 4.30 -3.19 9.86
CA ARG A 118 4.99 -2.68 8.67
C ARG A 118 4.90 -3.68 7.53
N ILE A 119 4.26 -3.27 6.45
CA ILE A 119 4.24 -4.04 5.19
C ILE A 119 5.30 -3.42 4.29
N THR A 120 6.23 -4.24 3.82
CA THR A 120 7.27 -3.80 2.88
C THR A 120 7.02 -4.46 1.55
N THR A 121 6.74 -3.66 0.53
CA THR A 121 6.59 -4.20 -0.81
C THR A 121 7.88 -3.92 -1.57
N ARG A 122 8.45 -4.98 -2.14
CA ARG A 122 9.54 -4.84 -3.08
C ARG A 122 8.94 -4.98 -4.47
N THR A 123 8.89 -3.87 -5.17
CA THR A 123 8.76 -3.97 -6.62
C THR A 123 10.11 -4.50 -7.07
N LEU A 124 10.19 -5.74 -7.53
CA LEU A 124 11.31 -6.13 -8.36
C LEU A 124 10.87 -5.72 -9.76
N PRO A 125 11.27 -4.55 -10.27
CA PRO A 125 11.17 -4.30 -11.69
C PRO A 125 12.17 -5.25 -12.37
N ALA A 126 11.79 -6.51 -12.51
CA ALA A 126 12.35 -7.35 -13.55
C ALA A 126 11.77 -6.80 -14.86
N PHE A 127 12.29 -5.65 -15.31
CA PHE A 127 12.24 -5.29 -16.72
C PHE A 127 13.23 -6.23 -17.42
N VAL A 128 12.76 -7.44 -17.64
CA VAL A 128 13.21 -8.18 -18.82
C VAL A 128 12.30 -7.67 -19.92
N ASP A 129 12.81 -7.32 -21.10
CA ASP A 129 12.09 -6.65 -22.20
C ASP A 129 10.65 -7.17 -22.46
N GLU A 130 10.36 -8.40 -22.05
CA GLU A 130 9.13 -9.14 -22.28
C GLU A 130 8.25 -9.34 -21.03
N ALA A 131 8.59 -8.87 -19.83
CA ALA A 131 7.78 -9.10 -18.62
C ALA A 131 7.98 -8.07 -17.51
N TYR A 132 7.02 -8.02 -16.57
CA TYR A 132 7.15 -7.32 -15.29
C TYR A 132 6.49 -8.11 -14.16
N ALA A 133 7.04 -8.00 -12.95
CA ALA A 133 6.51 -8.64 -11.75
C ALA A 133 6.51 -7.70 -10.54
N VAL A 134 5.58 -7.92 -9.61
CA VAL A 134 5.46 -7.20 -8.34
C VAL A 134 5.18 -8.22 -7.26
N VAL A 135 5.95 -8.17 -6.16
CA VAL A 135 5.72 -9.02 -4.99
C VAL A 135 5.57 -8.13 -3.75
N VAL A 136 4.43 -8.28 -3.11
CA VAL A 136 4.10 -7.67 -1.83
C VAL A 136 4.27 -8.74 -0.77
N TYR A 137 5.13 -8.49 0.19
CA TYR A 137 5.30 -9.35 1.34
C TYR A 137 5.19 -8.52 2.62
N VAL A 138 5.00 -9.20 3.72
CA VAL A 138 5.07 -8.62 5.05
C VAL A 138 6.33 -9.13 5.70
N THR A 139 6.97 -8.24 6.45
CA THR A 139 8.10 -8.57 7.32
C THR A 139 7.72 -8.23 8.74
N GLY A 140 7.60 -9.23 9.60
CA GLY A 140 7.45 -9.09 11.04
C GLY A 140 8.75 -9.43 11.76
N THR A 141 8.73 -9.31 13.09
CA THR A 141 9.86 -9.73 13.95
C THR A 141 10.11 -11.24 13.91
N GLN A 142 9.12 -12.03 13.49
CA GLN A 142 9.17 -13.50 13.47
C GLN A 142 9.42 -14.08 12.06
N GLY A 143 9.65 -13.25 11.05
CA GLY A 143 9.88 -13.69 9.66
C GLY A 143 9.11 -12.88 8.63
N GLY A 144 9.15 -13.34 7.38
CA GLY A 144 8.45 -12.70 6.26
C GLY A 144 7.48 -13.64 5.56
N GLN A 145 6.34 -13.12 5.11
CA GLN A 145 5.32 -13.86 4.35
C GLN A 145 4.94 -13.10 3.08
N ILE A 146 4.89 -13.77 1.93
CA ILE A 146 4.34 -13.20 0.70
C ILE A 146 2.83 -13.08 0.83
N ILE A 147 2.31 -11.87 0.60
CA ILE A 147 0.88 -11.57 0.69
C ILE A 147 0.25 -11.51 -0.71
N PHE A 148 0.98 -10.98 -1.68
CA PHE A 148 0.48 -10.84 -3.04
C PHE A 148 1.63 -10.87 -4.03
N ALA A 149 1.43 -11.54 -5.16
CA ALA A 149 2.34 -11.50 -6.28
C ALA A 149 1.54 -11.30 -7.56
N LYS A 150 2.02 -10.45 -8.45
CA LYS A 150 1.44 -10.24 -9.78
C LYS A 150 2.55 -10.15 -10.80
N ASN A 151 2.37 -10.84 -11.92
CA ASN A 151 3.25 -10.75 -13.07
C ASN A 151 2.44 -10.45 -14.33
N ARG A 152 3.10 -9.94 -15.36
CA ARG A 152 2.53 -9.78 -16.69
C ARG A 152 3.63 -9.84 -17.73
N ILE A 153 3.30 -10.41 -18.88
CA ILE A 153 4.16 -10.40 -20.07
C ILE A 153 3.87 -9.11 -20.85
N ALA A 154 4.91 -8.45 -21.35
CA ALA A 154 4.79 -7.28 -22.19
C ALA A 154 4.02 -7.64 -23.49
N PRO A 155 3.05 -6.83 -23.93
CA PRO A 155 2.29 -7.12 -25.14
C PRO A 155 3.21 -7.15 -26.38
N LEU A 156 3.04 -8.15 -27.25
CA LEU A 156 3.79 -8.27 -28.52
C LEU A 156 3.53 -7.13 -29.51
N LYS A 157 2.40 -6.42 -29.37
CA LYS A 157 2.10 -5.22 -30.16
C LYS A 157 2.47 -3.98 -29.38
N SER A 158 3.30 -3.12 -29.97
CA SER A 158 3.58 -1.80 -29.43
C SER A 158 2.28 -1.01 -29.29
N LEU A 159 1.90 -0.72 -28.04
CA LEU A 159 0.84 0.25 -27.75
C LEU A 159 1.37 1.63 -28.14
N THR A 160 0.99 2.12 -29.31
CA THR A 160 1.28 3.50 -29.68
C THR A 160 0.38 4.39 -28.84
N ILE A 161 0.94 5.05 -27.82
CA ILE A 161 0.28 6.19 -27.19
C ILE A 161 0.25 7.28 -28.28
N ARG A 162 -0.92 7.55 -28.87
CA ARG A 162 -1.09 8.71 -29.74
C ARG A 162 -0.97 9.95 -28.86
N LEU A 163 0.22 10.48 -28.75
CA LEU A 163 0.42 11.87 -28.34
C LEU A 163 -0.16 12.72 -29.48
N GLN A 164 -1.37 13.24 -29.30
CA GLN A 164 -1.85 14.29 -30.21
C GLN A 164 -0.90 15.49 -30.05
N PRO A 165 -0.37 16.03 -31.15
CA PRO A 165 0.37 17.28 -31.08
C PRO A 165 -0.55 18.38 -30.52
N PRO A 166 -0.04 19.27 -29.65
CA PRO A 166 -0.84 20.36 -29.12
C PRO A 166 -1.35 21.23 -30.28
N GLY A 167 -2.68 21.34 -30.42
CA GLY A 167 -3.31 22.29 -31.35
C GLY A 167 -4.35 21.73 -32.35
N GLN A 168 -4.65 20.43 -32.39
CA GLN A 168 -5.75 19.94 -33.23
C GLN A 168 -7.06 19.82 -32.45
N SER A 169 -7.99 20.75 -32.73
CA SER A 169 -9.36 20.70 -32.22
C SER A 169 -10.16 19.57 -32.90
N TRP A 170 -10.99 18.92 -32.10
CA TRP A 170 -11.94 17.89 -32.53
C TRP A 170 -12.83 18.39 -33.69
N ARG A 171 -12.81 17.71 -34.83
CA ARG A 171 -13.94 17.72 -35.79
C ARG A 171 -14.61 16.36 -35.72
N GLY A 172 -15.70 16.30 -34.98
CA GLY A 172 -16.56 15.13 -34.90
C GLY A 172 -17.20 14.81 -36.24
N ARG A 173 -17.38 13.53 -36.50
CA ARG A 173 -18.43 12.99 -37.35
C ARG A 173 -19.20 11.97 -36.53
#